data_AF-A0AAU2ZAD0-F1
#
_entry.id   AF-A0AAU2ZAD0-F1
#
_cell.length_a   1.000
_cell.length_b   1.000
_cell.length_c   1.000
_cell.angle_alpha   90.00
_cell.angle_beta   90.00
_cell.angle_gamma   90.00
#
_symmetry.space_group_name_H-M   'P 1'
#
loop_
_entity.id
_entity.type
_entity.pdbx_description
1 polymer ?
#
loop_
_entity_poly.entity_id
_entity_poly.type
_entity_poly.pdbx_seq_one_letter_code
_entity_poly.pdbx_strand_id
1 'polypeptide(L)'
;MTTSRTRRPKWRSAAIAGLLAVGGLTALPAAQAATTQVETPVVSSSPITGVTESVVKVKVPLPASVGSHPAACDWLSYLRYRDSEGPAASADADKILVAQPGILEGAGAFDSVARNTITQAAKEGQHIEFWALDRRSNCLEDRTGVQAGLDSGDPHQAIDYYFNGTAVGGKKFAGWLDNSQVGWLSKVGLEQTVRDEYDLLAAELPSQALRKQKVLCGGHSLGGVLTGYFATWDFDGNPATTADAGYNQCSGYFALDTTISTSLDDLQGSMPGDINLPDIGIGYAAVQAGLDTGLLPRAVQAPVVINAATMTLLSVAGLWATVSPDGESDLALSVPPNTNVDATNRLLFSKDAATFLVGTPAIEDFRLTNEAALGALMDDNSVPLSFIQSSVGFFDGGGTGEIVDKNFPVANGDDSASALTGTEYKAIPAEPNGPLYTWRNYDRVGAADDPGYTSADGTPFTDAGKEVTDIQELARSLSEQPLDFTENYFPTKLVTDIELGTSPQVSRFVVHPDGLTANPTITLLAGDGLLGDDPPAELDPVIAPGYQHLDVLTAAPEQNNGEPETVSANLAEFAVEN
;
A
#
# COMPACT_ATOMS: atom_id res chain seq x y z
N MET A 1 -87.49 15.44 -7.16
CA MET A 1 -88.44 16.02 -8.13
C MET A 1 -87.65 16.85 -9.13
N THR A 2 -87.67 16.43 -10.41
CA THR A 2 -87.81 17.24 -11.66
C THR A 2 -87.43 18.74 -11.62
N THR A 3 -86.70 19.37 -12.55
CA THR A 3 -86.33 19.10 -13.95
C THR A 3 -85.45 20.26 -14.48
N SER A 4 -84.44 19.95 -15.33
CA SER A 4 -83.98 20.56 -16.62
C SER A 4 -84.24 22.08 -16.92
N ARG A 5 -83.43 22.90 -17.63
CA ARG A 5 -82.64 22.70 -18.87
C ARG A 5 -81.84 23.98 -19.26
N THR A 6 -80.55 23.81 -19.62
CA THR A 6 -79.74 24.32 -20.77
C THR A 6 -79.89 25.73 -21.42
N ARG A 7 -78.74 26.42 -21.65
CA ARG A 7 -78.02 26.73 -22.94
C ARG A 7 -77.11 27.98 -22.78
N ARG A 8 -75.77 27.84 -22.81
CA ARG A 8 -74.76 27.90 -23.93
C ARG A 8 -74.19 29.31 -24.27
N PRO A 9 -72.91 29.40 -24.70
CA PRO A 9 -72.06 30.60 -24.58
C PRO A 9 -71.71 31.27 -25.93
N LYS A 10 -71.13 32.48 -25.88
CA LYS A 10 -70.64 33.24 -27.04
C LYS A 10 -69.12 33.09 -27.22
N TRP A 11 -68.71 32.79 -28.46
CA TRP A 11 -67.34 32.85 -28.97
C TRP A 11 -66.97 34.27 -29.42
N ARG A 12 -65.71 34.68 -29.26
CA ARG A 12 -64.98 35.56 -30.19
C ARG A 12 -63.49 35.22 -30.22
N SER A 13 -62.97 35.17 -31.45
CA SER A 13 -61.63 34.83 -31.91
C SER A 13 -60.58 35.89 -31.56
N ALA A 14 -59.31 35.48 -31.41
CA ALA A 14 -58.16 36.37 -31.42
C ALA A 14 -57.13 35.88 -32.46
N ALA A 15 -56.60 36.84 -33.21
CA ALA A 15 -55.70 36.66 -34.35
C ALA A 15 -54.22 36.66 -33.92
N ILE A 16 -53.42 36.02 -34.77
CA ILE A 16 -51.98 35.78 -34.69
C ILE A 16 -51.20 37.05 -35.07
N ALA A 17 -50.17 37.40 -34.29
CA ALA A 17 -49.06 38.25 -34.71
C ALA A 17 -47.75 37.58 -34.30
N GLY A 18 -46.93 37.22 -35.29
CA GLY A 18 -45.64 36.56 -35.10
C GLY A 18 -44.53 37.56 -34.79
N LEU A 19 -43.70 37.22 -33.80
CA LEU A 19 -42.43 37.85 -33.51
C LEU A 19 -41.35 36.77 -33.63
N LEU A 20 -40.47 36.96 -34.62
CA LEU A 20 -39.23 36.20 -34.81
C LEU A 20 -38.25 36.60 -33.71
N ALA A 21 -37.97 35.69 -32.77
CA ALA A 21 -36.83 35.76 -31.87
C ALA A 21 -35.81 34.71 -32.30
N VAL A 22 -34.63 35.17 -32.73
CA VAL A 22 -33.46 34.35 -33.02
C VAL A 22 -32.99 33.73 -31.70
N GLY A 23 -33.14 32.41 -31.58
CA GLY A 23 -32.66 31.64 -30.42
C GLY A 23 -31.15 31.49 -30.46
N GLY A 24 -30.46 32.28 -29.65
CA GLY A 24 -29.11 31.94 -29.19
C GLY A 24 -29.25 30.90 -28.07
N LEU A 25 -28.97 29.63 -28.37
CA LEU A 25 -28.74 28.60 -27.36
C LEU A 25 -27.38 28.88 -26.72
N THR A 26 -27.36 29.71 -25.68
CA THR A 26 -26.26 29.69 -24.71
C THR A 26 -26.41 28.39 -23.93
N ALA A 27 -25.52 27.42 -24.19
CA ALA A 27 -25.35 26.28 -23.30
C ALA A 27 -25.05 26.82 -21.90
N LEU A 28 -25.96 26.60 -20.96
CA LEU A 28 -25.66 26.80 -19.55
C LEU A 28 -24.59 25.77 -19.16
N PRO A 29 -23.58 26.13 -18.34
CA PRO A 29 -22.67 25.14 -17.78
C PRO A 29 -23.52 24.11 -17.04
N ALA A 30 -23.31 22.83 -17.32
CA ALA A 30 -23.81 21.78 -16.46
C ALA A 30 -23.30 22.11 -15.05
N ALA A 31 -24.21 22.25 -14.08
CA ALA A 31 -23.81 22.38 -12.70
C ALA A 31 -23.01 21.12 -12.34
N GLN A 32 -21.69 21.25 -12.18
CA GLN A 32 -20.89 20.24 -11.49
C GLN A 32 -21.61 20.00 -10.16
N ALA A 33 -22.14 18.79 -9.96
CA ALA A 33 -22.55 18.38 -8.63
C ALA A 33 -21.33 18.60 -7.73
N ALA A 34 -21.47 19.36 -6.64
CA ALA A 34 -20.38 19.58 -5.72
C ALA A 34 -19.84 18.21 -5.27
N THR A 35 -18.56 17.95 -5.56
CA THR A 35 -17.92 16.72 -5.13
C THR A 35 -18.03 16.65 -3.60
N THR A 36 -18.60 15.55 -3.10
CA THR A 36 -18.72 15.39 -1.65
C THR A 36 -17.37 14.91 -1.13
N GLN A 37 -16.72 15.74 -0.33
CA GLN A 37 -15.43 15.46 0.29
C GLN A 37 -15.58 15.43 1.81
N VAL A 38 -14.85 14.53 2.47
CA VAL A 38 -14.72 14.47 3.93
C VAL A 38 -13.24 14.32 4.26
N GLU A 39 -12.71 15.21 5.08
CA GLU A 39 -11.36 15.14 5.62
C GLU A 39 -11.45 14.91 7.13
N THR A 40 -10.78 13.87 7.62
CA THR A 40 -10.75 13.50 9.04
C THR A 40 -9.30 13.47 9.52
N PRO A 41 -8.92 14.26 10.55
CA PRO A 41 -7.58 14.20 11.12
C PRO A 41 -7.23 12.80 11.61
N VAL A 42 -5.99 12.36 11.39
CA VAL A 42 -5.45 11.13 11.97
C VAL A 42 -4.74 11.49 13.27
N VAL A 43 -5.01 10.71 14.32
CA VAL A 43 -4.23 10.78 15.56
C VAL A 43 -3.08 9.79 15.39
N SER A 44 -1.85 10.28 15.47
CA SER A 44 -0.66 9.44 15.37
C SER A 44 0.27 9.68 16.56
N SER A 45 0.94 8.62 17.00
CA SER A 45 2.00 8.65 18.00
C SER A 45 3.38 9.00 17.41
N SER A 46 3.47 9.30 16.11
CA SER A 46 4.73 9.61 15.41
C SER A 46 5.57 10.65 16.16
N PRO A 47 6.89 10.45 16.29
CA PRO A 47 7.79 11.45 16.87
C PRO A 47 7.92 12.71 15.98
N ILE A 48 7.56 12.62 14.70
CA ILE A 48 7.61 13.71 13.73
C ILE A 48 6.35 14.57 13.87
N THR A 49 6.43 15.58 14.75
CA THR A 49 5.31 16.50 15.05
C THR A 49 5.12 17.64 14.05
N GLY A 50 6.10 17.87 13.16
CA GLY A 50 6.03 18.89 12.12
C GLY A 50 5.08 18.55 10.95
N VAL A 51 4.49 17.35 10.95
CA VAL A 51 3.62 16.85 9.89
C VAL A 51 2.21 16.65 10.42
N THR A 52 1.23 17.23 9.72
CA THR A 52 -0.20 16.97 9.96
C THR A 52 -0.70 15.88 9.01
N GLU A 53 -1.46 14.94 9.55
CA GLU A 53 -2.01 13.80 8.84
C GLU A 53 -3.54 13.80 8.86
N SER A 54 -4.17 13.42 7.75
CA SER A 54 -5.62 13.25 7.63
C SER A 54 -5.98 12.19 6.60
N VAL A 55 -7.12 11.53 6.77
CA VAL A 55 -7.77 10.77 5.69
C VAL A 55 -8.70 11.70 4.95
N VAL A 56 -8.51 11.80 3.64
CA VAL A 56 -9.44 12.48 2.75
C VAL A 56 -10.23 11.43 1.98
N LYS A 57 -11.56 11.60 1.94
CA LYS A 57 -12.48 10.76 1.18
C LYS A 57 -13.27 11.61 0.20
N VAL A 58 -13.25 11.21 -1.06
CA VAL A 58 -13.91 11.90 -2.17
C VAL A 58 -14.94 10.97 -2.79
N LYS A 59 -16.19 11.43 -2.87
CA LYS A 59 -17.26 10.62 -3.46
C LYS A 59 -17.17 10.63 -4.98
N VAL A 60 -16.62 9.56 -5.53
CA VAL A 60 -16.53 9.28 -6.97
C VAL A 60 -17.11 7.88 -7.18
N PRO A 61 -18.41 7.76 -7.50
CA PRO A 61 -19.06 6.46 -7.62
C PRO A 61 -18.46 5.60 -8.73
N LEU A 62 -18.43 4.28 -8.52
CA LEU A 62 -18.07 3.32 -9.56
C LEU A 62 -19.06 3.42 -10.73
N PRO A 63 -18.59 3.21 -11.98
CA PRO A 63 -19.49 3.23 -13.13
C PRO A 63 -20.49 2.06 -13.05
N ALA A 64 -21.69 2.28 -13.60
CA ALA A 64 -22.77 1.28 -13.56
C ALA A 64 -22.37 -0.08 -14.19
N SER A 65 -21.35 -0.11 -15.06
CA SER A 65 -20.78 -1.31 -15.66
C SER A 65 -20.14 -2.27 -14.64
N VAL A 66 -19.74 -1.79 -13.47
CA VAL A 66 -19.16 -2.62 -12.39
C VAL A 66 -20.21 -3.49 -11.71
N GLY A 67 -21.49 -3.09 -11.76
CA GLY A 67 -22.59 -3.84 -11.16
C GLY A 67 -22.72 -3.61 -9.66
N SER A 68 -23.31 -4.56 -8.94
CA SER A 68 -23.58 -4.44 -7.50
C SER A 68 -22.29 -4.54 -6.68
N HIS A 69 -22.06 -3.58 -5.79
CA HIS A 69 -20.91 -3.50 -4.90
C HIS A 69 -21.29 -2.76 -3.60
N PRO A 70 -20.48 -2.82 -2.53
CA PRO A 70 -20.76 -2.07 -1.31
C PRO A 70 -20.69 -0.55 -1.52
N ALA A 71 -21.63 0.20 -0.96
CA ALA A 71 -21.68 1.67 -1.11
C ALA A 71 -20.44 2.40 -0.53
N ALA A 72 -19.67 1.75 0.35
CA ALA A 72 -18.40 2.28 0.83
C ALA A 72 -17.36 2.40 -0.30
N CYS A 73 -17.47 1.57 -1.34
CA CYS A 73 -16.54 1.50 -2.47
C CYS A 73 -16.86 2.52 -3.58
N ASP A 74 -17.89 3.35 -3.39
CA ASP A 74 -18.17 4.55 -4.21
C ASP A 74 -17.33 5.78 -3.78
N TRP A 75 -16.37 5.57 -2.89
CA TRP A 75 -15.48 6.60 -2.37
C TRP A 75 -14.05 6.27 -2.75
N LEU A 76 -13.32 7.30 -3.16
CA LEU A 76 -11.87 7.27 -3.23
C LEU A 76 -11.32 7.85 -1.94
N SER A 77 -10.21 7.29 -1.45
CA SER A 77 -9.57 7.76 -0.23
C SER A 77 -8.08 7.90 -0.45
N TYR A 78 -7.45 8.76 0.36
CA TYR A 78 -6.00 8.85 0.46
C TYR A 78 -5.61 9.35 1.85
N LEU A 79 -4.41 8.96 2.29
CA LEU A 79 -3.75 9.60 3.43
C LEU A 79 -3.05 10.85 2.93
N ARG A 80 -3.39 11.98 3.54
CA ARG A 80 -2.80 13.29 3.26
C ARG A 80 -1.87 13.66 4.40
N TYR A 81 -0.58 13.73 4.08
CA TYR A 81 0.45 14.28 4.93
C TYR A 81 0.81 15.67 4.41
N ARG A 82 0.89 16.66 5.29
CA ARG A 82 1.31 18.01 4.94
C ARG A 82 2.17 18.61 6.04
N ASP A 83 3.03 19.56 5.67
CA ASP A 83 3.71 20.38 6.66
C ASP A 83 2.67 21.11 7.54
N SER A 84 2.87 21.03 8.85
CA SER A 84 2.06 21.72 9.86
C SER A 84 2.15 23.24 9.76
N GLU A 85 3.30 23.78 9.33
CA GLU A 85 3.50 25.21 9.07
C GLU A 85 3.08 25.62 7.65
N GLY A 86 2.82 24.63 6.78
CA GLY A 86 2.37 24.80 5.42
C GLY A 86 0.90 25.22 5.29
N PRO A 87 0.46 25.55 4.05
CA PRO A 87 -0.91 25.94 3.79
C PRO A 87 -1.91 24.80 4.08
N ALA A 88 -3.12 25.17 4.51
CA ALA A 88 -4.18 24.21 4.77
C ALA A 88 -4.84 23.68 3.48
N ALA A 89 -4.82 24.45 2.40
CA ALA A 89 -5.38 24.04 1.11
C ALA A 89 -4.26 23.46 0.22
N SER A 90 -4.45 22.25 -0.30
CA SER A 90 -3.44 21.60 -1.13
C SER A 90 -3.09 22.39 -2.38
N ALA A 91 -4.05 23.11 -2.96
CA ALA A 91 -3.81 23.98 -4.11
C ALA A 91 -2.73 25.06 -3.85
N ASP A 92 -2.51 25.42 -2.58
CA ASP A 92 -1.54 26.42 -2.15
C ASP A 92 -0.18 25.82 -1.75
N ALA A 93 -0.09 24.50 -1.54
CA ALA A 93 1.18 23.80 -1.24
C ALA A 93 2.19 23.99 -2.38
N ASP A 94 3.49 23.99 -2.07
CA ASP A 94 4.52 24.20 -3.09
C ASP A 94 4.53 23.05 -4.10
N LYS A 95 4.42 21.81 -3.61
CA LYS A 95 4.25 20.56 -4.37
C LYS A 95 3.34 19.57 -3.67
N ILE A 96 2.84 18.63 -4.45
CA ILE A 96 2.02 17.50 -3.99
C ILE A 96 2.57 16.23 -4.63
N LEU A 97 3.12 15.33 -3.82
CA LEU A 97 3.51 13.99 -4.26
C LEU A 97 2.29 13.07 -4.14
N VAL A 98 1.96 12.34 -5.20
CA VAL A 98 0.82 11.42 -5.24
C VAL A 98 1.35 10.02 -5.53
N ALA A 99 1.19 9.13 -4.55
CA ALA A 99 1.83 7.83 -4.54
C ALA A 99 0.80 6.69 -4.68
N GLN A 100 1.05 5.82 -5.65
CA GLN A 100 0.38 4.53 -5.81
C GLN A 100 1.09 3.43 -4.98
N PRO A 101 0.35 2.61 -4.21
CA PRO A 101 0.94 1.48 -3.51
C PRO A 101 1.39 0.33 -4.42
N GLY A 102 2.28 -0.50 -3.92
CA GLY A 102 2.75 -1.77 -4.48
C GLY A 102 1.70 -2.89 -4.44
N ILE A 103 2.10 -4.12 -4.81
CA ILE A 103 1.19 -5.29 -4.76
C ILE A 103 0.92 -5.66 -3.29
N LEU A 104 -0.36 -5.86 -2.93
CA LEU A 104 -0.80 -6.20 -1.57
C LEU A 104 -0.48 -5.12 -0.50
N GLU A 105 -0.08 -3.94 -0.94
CA GLU A 105 0.23 -2.79 -0.08
C GLU A 105 -0.94 -1.81 -0.05
N GLY A 106 -1.13 -1.13 1.07
CA GLY A 106 -2.09 -0.05 1.25
C GLY A 106 -1.43 1.28 1.59
N ALA A 107 -2.25 2.34 1.66
CA ALA A 107 -1.76 3.70 1.86
C ALA A 107 -0.96 3.88 3.17
N GLY A 108 -1.25 3.08 4.20
CA GLY A 108 -0.59 3.18 5.50
C GLY A 108 0.93 2.96 5.43
N ALA A 109 1.41 2.17 4.45
CA ALA A 109 2.83 1.86 4.30
C ALA A 109 3.72 3.09 4.03
N PHE A 110 3.16 4.16 3.44
CA PHE A 110 3.90 5.36 3.06
C PHE A 110 4.18 6.32 4.23
N ASP A 111 3.77 5.98 5.45
CA ASP A 111 3.82 6.92 6.57
C ASP A 111 5.22 7.49 6.85
N SER A 112 6.26 6.65 6.98
CA SER A 112 7.63 7.12 7.28
C SER A 112 8.21 7.95 6.13
N VAL A 113 8.20 7.44 4.89
CA VAL A 113 8.69 8.20 3.73
C VAL A 113 7.95 9.53 3.53
N ALA A 114 6.63 9.57 3.74
CA ALA A 114 5.86 10.81 3.63
C ALA A 114 6.30 11.85 4.66
N ARG A 115 6.39 11.44 5.93
CA ARG A 115 6.79 12.33 7.04
C ARG A 115 8.22 12.82 6.89
N ASN A 116 9.13 11.93 6.51
CA ASN A 116 10.54 12.21 6.31
C ASN A 116 10.72 13.18 5.14
N THR A 117 10.07 12.94 3.99
CA THR A 117 10.15 13.79 2.80
C THR A 117 9.65 15.21 3.09
N ILE A 118 8.50 15.34 3.75
CA ILE A 118 7.95 16.65 4.15
C ILE A 118 8.90 17.37 5.11
N THR A 119 9.45 16.64 6.09
CA THR A 119 10.38 17.21 7.07
C THR A 119 11.68 17.71 6.42
N GLN A 120 12.20 17.01 5.41
CA GLN A 120 13.38 17.48 4.66
C GLN A 120 13.06 18.72 3.82
N ALA A 121 11.95 18.72 3.08
CA ALA A 121 11.53 19.88 2.27
C ALA A 121 11.29 21.13 3.14
N ALA A 122 10.70 20.97 4.32
CA ALA A 122 10.47 22.06 5.26
C ALA A 122 11.77 22.71 5.77
N LYS A 123 12.88 21.96 5.88
CA LYS A 123 14.21 22.53 6.22
C LYS A 123 14.73 23.49 5.15
N GLU A 124 14.27 23.34 3.91
CA GLU A 124 14.57 24.24 2.79
C GLU A 124 13.54 25.37 2.64
N GLY A 125 12.56 25.44 3.55
CA GLY A 125 11.48 26.41 3.51
C GLY A 125 10.44 26.13 2.40
N GLN A 126 10.32 24.87 1.97
CA GLN A 126 9.27 24.41 1.07
C GLN A 126 8.18 23.65 1.84
N HIS A 127 6.93 23.95 1.54
CA HIS A 127 5.76 23.37 2.19
C HIS A 127 5.02 22.44 1.22
N ILE A 128 5.45 21.18 1.20
CA ILE A 128 4.90 20.15 0.30
C ILE A 128 3.83 19.29 1.00
N GLU A 129 3.08 18.55 0.19
CA GLU A 129 2.19 17.48 0.64
C GLU A 129 2.58 16.13 0.03
N PHE A 130 2.23 15.06 0.72
CA PHE A 130 2.32 13.69 0.24
C PHE A 130 0.96 13.02 0.37
N TRP A 131 0.46 12.44 -0.71
CA TRP A 131 -0.83 11.77 -0.82
C TRP A 131 -0.60 10.29 -1.13
N ALA A 132 -0.78 9.42 -0.15
CA ALA A 132 -0.74 7.98 -0.36
C ALA A 132 -2.15 7.47 -0.72
N LEU A 133 -2.31 7.00 -1.96
CA LEU A 133 -3.62 6.62 -2.49
C LEU A 133 -4.08 5.28 -1.90
N ASP A 134 -5.37 5.21 -1.56
CA ASP A 134 -6.01 3.98 -1.11
C ASP A 134 -6.77 3.34 -2.27
N ARG A 135 -6.43 2.09 -2.59
CA ARG A 135 -7.12 1.39 -3.68
C ARG A 135 -8.56 1.10 -3.29
N ARG A 136 -9.44 1.16 -4.28
CA ARG A 136 -10.89 1.10 -4.04
C ARG A 136 -11.34 -0.20 -3.37
N SER A 137 -10.60 -1.30 -3.53
CA SER A 137 -10.81 -2.58 -2.85
C SER A 137 -10.69 -2.50 -1.33
N ASN A 138 -9.90 -1.57 -0.80
CA ASN A 138 -9.67 -1.41 0.64
C ASN A 138 -10.94 -0.95 1.38
N CYS A 139 -11.97 -0.48 0.65
CA CYS A 139 -13.32 -0.27 1.19
C CYS A 139 -13.93 -1.53 1.86
N LEU A 140 -13.41 -2.72 1.55
CA LEU A 140 -13.87 -4.01 2.06
C LEU A 140 -13.27 -4.36 3.42
N GLU A 141 -12.24 -3.63 3.85
CA GLU A 141 -11.44 -3.97 5.03
C GLU A 141 -12.09 -3.46 6.31
N ASP A 142 -11.93 -4.23 7.39
CA ASP A 142 -12.53 -3.92 8.68
C ASP A 142 -11.45 -3.70 9.73
N ARG A 143 -11.12 -2.44 10.01
CA ARG A 143 -10.15 -2.04 11.04
C ARG A 143 -10.74 -1.89 12.45
N THR A 144 -11.99 -2.28 12.67
CA THR A 144 -12.70 -2.02 13.94
C THR A 144 -12.01 -2.65 15.15
N GLY A 145 -11.49 -3.88 15.01
CA GLY A 145 -10.81 -4.58 16.10
C GLY A 145 -9.48 -3.93 16.47
N VAL A 146 -8.67 -3.59 15.46
CA VAL A 146 -7.39 -2.89 15.67
C VAL A 146 -7.61 -1.53 16.34
N GLN A 147 -8.56 -0.73 15.83
CA GLN A 147 -8.88 0.58 16.41
C GLN A 147 -9.35 0.46 17.88
N ALA A 148 -10.17 -0.54 18.20
CA ALA A 148 -10.62 -0.77 19.57
C ALA A 148 -9.47 -1.10 20.52
N GLY A 149 -8.48 -1.86 20.03
CA GLY A 149 -7.27 -2.16 20.78
C GLY A 149 -6.43 -0.91 21.05
N LEU A 150 -6.23 -0.06 20.04
CA LEU A 150 -5.55 1.23 20.20
C LEU A 150 -6.26 2.15 21.21
N ASP A 151 -7.57 2.34 21.05
CA ASP A 151 -8.37 3.24 21.88
C ASP A 151 -8.37 2.82 23.37
N SER A 152 -8.25 1.53 23.63
CA SER A 152 -8.28 0.96 24.98
C SER A 152 -6.89 0.71 25.58
N GLY A 153 -5.84 0.68 24.77
CA GLY A 153 -4.54 0.16 25.16
C GLY A 153 -4.56 -1.34 25.52
N ASP A 154 -5.50 -2.09 24.96
CA ASP A 154 -5.59 -3.55 25.13
C ASP A 154 -5.62 -4.25 23.77
N PRO A 155 -4.49 -4.83 23.34
CA PRO A 155 -4.40 -5.47 22.05
C PRO A 155 -5.42 -6.61 21.86
N HIS A 156 -5.79 -7.31 22.94
CA HIS A 156 -6.70 -8.46 22.91
C HIS A 156 -8.07 -8.16 22.32
N GLN A 157 -8.51 -6.89 22.33
CA GLN A 157 -9.77 -6.50 21.69
C GLN A 157 -9.79 -6.82 20.19
N ALA A 158 -8.66 -6.75 19.50
CA ALA A 158 -8.57 -7.11 18.10
C ALA A 158 -8.83 -8.60 17.91
N ILE A 159 -8.17 -9.45 18.70
CA ILE A 159 -8.37 -10.91 18.68
C ILE A 159 -9.81 -11.27 19.00
N ASP A 160 -10.37 -10.65 20.04
CA ASP A 160 -11.73 -10.90 20.46
C ASP A 160 -12.75 -10.51 19.39
N TYR A 161 -12.53 -9.41 18.68
CA TYR A 161 -13.39 -8.95 17.60
C TYR A 161 -13.30 -9.85 16.36
N TYR A 162 -12.08 -10.10 15.85
CA TYR A 162 -11.88 -10.82 14.59
C TYR A 162 -12.09 -12.33 14.72
N PHE A 163 -11.70 -12.92 15.85
CA PHE A 163 -11.64 -14.38 15.99
C PHE A 163 -12.65 -14.95 17.00
N ASN A 164 -13.00 -14.21 18.06
CA ASN A 164 -13.91 -14.71 19.10
C ASN A 164 -15.36 -14.21 18.99
N GLY A 165 -15.65 -13.33 18.02
CA GLY A 165 -17.00 -12.84 17.73
C GLY A 165 -17.56 -11.83 18.74
N THR A 166 -16.68 -11.21 19.52
CA THR A 166 -17.00 -10.10 20.43
C THR A 166 -17.40 -8.88 19.61
N ALA A 167 -18.41 -8.15 20.09
CA ALA A 167 -18.86 -6.93 19.44
C ALA A 167 -18.11 -5.71 19.97
N VAL A 168 -17.64 -4.85 19.07
CA VAL A 168 -17.05 -3.54 19.39
C VAL A 168 -18.03 -2.47 18.93
N GLY A 169 -18.41 -1.55 19.83
CA GLY A 169 -19.34 -0.46 19.47
C GLY A 169 -20.70 -0.93 18.92
N GLY A 170 -21.12 -2.16 19.23
CA GLY A 170 -22.33 -2.80 18.69
C GLY A 170 -22.17 -3.42 17.30
N LYS A 171 -21.01 -3.29 16.66
CA LYS A 171 -20.64 -3.98 15.42
C LYS A 171 -20.01 -5.34 15.75
N LYS A 172 -20.31 -6.35 14.95
CA LYS A 172 -19.62 -7.65 14.97
C LYS A 172 -18.84 -7.80 13.68
N PHE A 173 -17.70 -8.48 13.75
CA PHE A 173 -16.95 -8.85 12.56
C PHE A 173 -17.82 -9.74 11.67
N ALA A 174 -17.92 -9.39 10.39
CA ALA A 174 -18.76 -10.10 9.42
C ALA A 174 -18.09 -11.38 8.88
N GLY A 175 -16.84 -11.63 9.28
CA GLY A 175 -15.97 -12.62 8.68
C GLY A 175 -15.24 -12.08 7.45
N TRP A 176 -14.18 -12.76 7.05
CA TRP A 176 -13.46 -12.45 5.81
C TRP A 176 -14.30 -12.86 4.59
N LEU A 177 -14.32 -11.99 3.58
CA LEU A 177 -15.04 -12.18 2.34
C LEU A 177 -14.40 -13.26 1.47
N ASP A 178 -15.23 -14.13 0.89
CA ASP A 178 -14.80 -15.10 -0.11
C ASP A 178 -14.94 -14.59 -1.55
N ASN A 179 -14.42 -15.36 -2.52
CA ASN A 179 -14.44 -15.00 -3.94
C ASN A 179 -15.84 -14.70 -4.49
N SER A 180 -16.90 -15.32 -3.93
CA SER A 180 -18.28 -15.11 -4.36
C SER A 180 -18.86 -13.77 -3.89
N GLN A 181 -18.32 -13.23 -2.79
CA GLN A 181 -18.75 -11.96 -2.20
C GLN A 181 -18.07 -10.74 -2.83
N VAL A 182 -16.95 -10.94 -3.53
CA VAL A 182 -16.17 -9.88 -4.18
C VAL A 182 -16.30 -9.89 -5.71
N GLY A 183 -17.46 -10.31 -6.22
CA GLY A 183 -17.73 -10.46 -7.67
C GLY A 183 -17.39 -9.24 -8.52
N TRP A 184 -17.62 -8.04 -7.99
CA TRP A 184 -17.39 -6.76 -8.66
C TRP A 184 -15.90 -6.46 -8.91
N LEU A 185 -14.96 -7.05 -8.16
CA LEU A 185 -13.51 -6.89 -8.38
C LEU A 185 -13.07 -7.47 -9.74
N SER A 186 -13.87 -8.34 -10.37
CA SER A 186 -13.66 -8.76 -11.77
C SER A 186 -13.73 -7.62 -12.78
N LYS A 187 -14.19 -6.42 -12.38
CA LYS A 187 -14.26 -5.19 -13.18
C LYS A 187 -13.32 -4.09 -12.67
N VAL A 188 -12.60 -4.33 -11.56
CA VAL A 188 -11.62 -3.40 -11.00
C VAL A 188 -10.24 -3.88 -11.42
N GLY A 189 -9.80 -3.40 -12.58
CA GLY A 189 -8.49 -3.68 -13.14
C GLY A 189 -7.73 -2.39 -13.41
N LEU A 190 -6.75 -2.46 -14.30
CA LEU A 190 -5.88 -1.34 -14.66
C LEU A 190 -6.65 -0.08 -15.02
N GLU A 191 -7.67 -0.20 -15.87
CA GLU A 191 -8.52 0.92 -16.30
C GLU A 191 -9.20 1.63 -15.13
N GLN A 192 -9.74 0.88 -14.16
CA GLN A 192 -10.42 1.49 -13.03
C GLN A 192 -9.42 2.14 -12.07
N THR A 193 -8.29 1.49 -11.80
CA THR A 193 -7.25 2.00 -10.88
C THR A 193 -6.65 3.33 -11.38
N VAL A 194 -6.25 3.39 -12.66
CA VAL A 194 -5.69 4.62 -13.27
C VAL A 194 -6.75 5.72 -13.39
N ARG A 195 -8.00 5.35 -13.69
CA ARG A 195 -9.13 6.29 -13.72
C ARG A 195 -9.43 6.89 -12.36
N ASP A 196 -9.33 6.10 -11.30
CA ASP A 196 -9.58 6.55 -9.93
C ASP A 196 -8.58 7.61 -9.50
N GLU A 197 -7.29 7.45 -9.83
CA GLU A 197 -6.29 8.50 -9.60
C GLU A 197 -6.64 9.80 -10.34
N TYR A 198 -6.98 9.71 -11.64
CA TYR A 198 -7.34 10.89 -12.42
C TYR A 198 -8.58 11.61 -11.88
N ASP A 199 -9.65 10.86 -11.57
CA ASP A 199 -10.90 11.44 -11.09
C ASP A 199 -10.73 12.04 -9.67
N LEU A 200 -9.86 11.45 -8.83
CA LEU A 200 -9.46 12.03 -7.53
C LEU A 200 -8.69 13.33 -7.72
N LEU A 201 -7.64 13.32 -8.55
CA LEU A 201 -6.84 14.52 -8.86
C LEU A 201 -7.73 15.63 -9.44
N ALA A 202 -8.64 15.29 -10.35
CA ALA A 202 -9.56 16.24 -10.96
C ALA A 202 -10.59 16.81 -9.98
N ALA A 203 -10.97 16.05 -8.95
CA ALA A 203 -11.85 16.50 -7.88
C ALA A 203 -11.13 17.43 -6.90
N GLU A 204 -9.96 17.04 -6.41
CA GLU A 204 -9.21 17.76 -5.37
C GLU A 204 -8.50 19.00 -5.93
N LEU A 205 -7.99 18.92 -7.16
CA LEU A 205 -7.27 19.99 -7.84
C LEU A 205 -7.90 20.27 -9.22
N PRO A 206 -9.08 20.90 -9.32
CA PRO A 206 -9.82 21.02 -10.59
C PRO A 206 -9.06 21.73 -11.72
N SER A 207 -8.11 22.60 -11.39
CA SER A 207 -7.26 23.27 -12.38
C SER A 207 -6.19 22.32 -12.92
N GLN A 208 -6.36 21.87 -14.17
CA GLN A 208 -5.37 21.06 -14.87
C GLN A 208 -3.99 21.74 -14.93
N ALA A 209 -3.96 23.05 -15.19
CA ALA A 209 -2.71 23.80 -15.22
C ALA A 209 -1.99 23.78 -13.86
N LEU A 210 -2.73 23.76 -12.75
CA LEU A 210 -2.17 23.64 -11.42
C LEU A 210 -1.62 22.23 -11.18
N ARG A 211 -2.37 21.19 -11.58
CA ARG A 211 -1.90 19.80 -11.50
C ARG A 211 -0.58 19.63 -12.26
N LYS A 212 -0.52 20.10 -13.51
CA LYS A 212 0.68 20.09 -14.35
C LYS A 212 1.86 20.90 -13.79
N GLN A 213 1.62 21.81 -12.86
CA GLN A 213 2.67 22.61 -12.23
C GLN A 213 3.16 22.01 -10.91
N LYS A 214 2.28 21.34 -10.16
CA LYS A 214 2.51 21.03 -8.74
C LYS A 214 2.51 19.54 -8.39
N VAL A 215 1.91 18.70 -9.21
CA VAL A 215 1.70 17.29 -8.86
C VAL A 215 2.84 16.44 -9.38
N LEU A 216 3.54 15.76 -8.49
CA LEU A 216 4.49 14.71 -8.83
C LEU A 216 3.78 13.37 -8.63
N CYS A 217 3.75 12.52 -9.65
CA CYS A 217 3.03 11.24 -9.60
C CYS A 217 4.04 10.09 -9.54
N GLY A 218 3.79 9.10 -8.69
CA GLY A 218 4.76 8.04 -8.49
C GLY A 218 4.20 6.91 -7.66
N GLY A 219 5.10 6.06 -7.18
CA GLY A 219 4.70 4.99 -6.28
C GLY A 219 5.78 3.96 -6.03
N HIS A 220 5.41 3.01 -5.19
CA HIS A 220 6.27 1.91 -4.76
C HIS A 220 5.98 0.65 -5.57
N SER A 221 7.03 -0.04 -6.04
CA SER A 221 6.88 -1.33 -6.72
C SER A 221 5.92 -1.22 -7.93
N LEU A 222 4.79 -1.93 -7.91
CA LEU A 222 3.70 -1.79 -8.88
C LEU A 222 3.22 -0.34 -9.09
N GLY A 223 3.32 0.52 -8.08
CA GLY A 223 2.97 1.94 -8.19
C GLY A 223 3.73 2.69 -9.29
N GLY A 224 4.99 2.33 -9.57
CA GLY A 224 5.75 2.87 -10.70
C GLY A 224 5.15 2.46 -12.05
N VAL A 225 4.69 1.21 -12.16
CA VAL A 225 4.03 0.69 -13.36
C VAL A 225 2.65 1.33 -13.57
N LEU A 226 1.89 1.53 -12.50
CA LEU A 226 0.61 2.26 -12.55
C LEU A 226 0.83 3.71 -12.96
N THR A 227 1.90 4.35 -12.47
CA THR A 227 2.28 5.71 -12.87
C THR A 227 2.66 5.76 -14.36
N GLY A 228 3.35 4.75 -14.90
CA GLY A 228 3.64 4.68 -16.33
C GLY A 228 2.39 4.51 -17.18
N TYR A 229 1.45 3.66 -16.76
CA TYR A 229 0.14 3.58 -17.42
C TYR A 229 -0.64 4.90 -17.32
N PHE A 230 -0.66 5.54 -16.15
CA PHE A 230 -1.26 6.86 -15.97
C PHE A 230 -0.65 7.86 -16.94
N ALA A 231 0.68 7.99 -16.99
CA ALA A 231 1.40 8.91 -17.87
C ALA A 231 1.05 8.76 -19.36
N THR A 232 0.80 7.53 -19.80
CA THR A 232 0.49 7.23 -21.21
C THR A 232 -1.00 7.30 -21.55
N TRP A 233 -1.86 7.53 -20.56
CA TRP A 233 -3.31 7.48 -20.68
C TRP A 233 -3.92 8.71 -21.39
N ASP A 234 -5.07 8.49 -22.02
CA ASP A 234 -5.97 9.48 -22.61
C ASP A 234 -7.37 9.30 -21.99
N PHE A 235 -7.82 10.25 -21.17
CA PHE A 235 -8.98 10.07 -20.27
C PHE A 235 -10.31 10.51 -20.90
N ASP A 236 -10.28 11.29 -21.98
CA ASP A 236 -11.43 11.70 -22.78
C ASP A 236 -11.62 10.87 -24.08
N GLY A 237 -10.64 10.03 -24.41
CA GLY A 237 -10.66 9.11 -25.55
C GLY A 237 -10.43 9.78 -26.91
N ASN A 238 -9.98 11.04 -26.91
CA ASN A 238 -9.63 11.81 -28.09
C ASN A 238 -8.15 12.22 -28.05
N PRO A 239 -7.24 11.47 -28.71
CA PRO A 239 -5.80 11.76 -28.66
C PRO A 239 -5.38 13.09 -29.35
N ALA A 240 -6.32 13.81 -29.97
CA ALA A 240 -6.09 15.16 -30.50
C ALA A 240 -6.20 16.24 -29.41
N THR A 241 -6.83 15.95 -28.28
CA THR A 241 -6.81 16.74 -27.05
C THR A 241 -5.81 16.12 -26.09
N THR A 242 -5.11 16.96 -25.33
CA THR A 242 -4.06 16.48 -24.41
C THR A 242 -4.20 17.08 -23.02
N ALA A 243 -5.23 17.89 -22.79
CA ALA A 243 -5.43 18.53 -21.49
C ALA A 243 -5.70 17.49 -20.39
N ASP A 244 -6.38 16.41 -20.73
CA ASP A 244 -6.71 15.29 -19.85
C ASP A 244 -5.64 14.19 -19.88
N ALA A 245 -4.80 14.11 -20.92
CA ALA A 245 -3.71 13.13 -21.01
C ALA A 245 -2.89 13.07 -19.71
N GLY A 246 -2.54 11.86 -19.27
CA GLY A 246 -1.98 11.66 -17.94
C GLY A 246 -0.63 12.35 -17.72
N TYR A 247 0.25 12.35 -18.71
CA TYR A 247 1.50 13.11 -18.65
C TYR A 247 1.28 14.62 -18.50
N ASN A 248 0.08 15.14 -18.81
CA ASN A 248 -0.31 16.54 -18.57
C ASN A 248 -1.03 16.75 -17.24
N GLN A 249 -1.19 15.73 -16.40
CA GLN A 249 -1.68 15.91 -15.02
C GLN A 249 -0.55 16.03 -13.99
N CYS A 250 0.66 15.59 -14.31
CA CYS A 250 1.80 15.63 -13.40
C CYS A 250 2.95 16.46 -13.98
N SER A 251 3.72 17.15 -13.12
CA SER A 251 4.93 17.89 -13.45
C SER A 251 6.18 17.03 -13.49
N GLY A 252 6.17 15.85 -12.84
CA GLY A 252 7.30 14.93 -12.70
C GLY A 252 6.87 13.58 -12.17
N TYR A 253 7.79 12.61 -12.20
CA TYR A 253 7.55 11.26 -11.70
C TYR A 253 8.58 10.84 -10.64
N PHE A 254 8.17 9.98 -9.71
CA PHE A 254 9.08 9.35 -8.77
C PHE A 254 8.82 7.85 -8.67
N ALA A 255 9.87 7.04 -8.62
CA ALA A 255 9.80 5.59 -8.51
C ALA A 255 10.52 5.13 -7.24
N LEU A 256 9.83 4.35 -6.40
CA LEU A 256 10.36 3.77 -5.17
C LEU A 256 10.52 2.25 -5.37
N ASP A 257 11.76 1.79 -5.38
CA ASP A 257 12.20 0.43 -5.72
C ASP A 257 11.50 -0.16 -6.96
N THR A 258 11.44 0.65 -8.02
CA THR A 258 10.76 0.33 -9.28
C THR A 258 11.23 1.28 -10.39
N THR A 259 10.63 1.17 -11.58
CA THR A 259 10.79 2.10 -12.70
C THR A 259 9.44 2.64 -13.14
N ILE A 260 9.45 3.76 -13.88
CA ILE A 260 8.23 4.28 -14.54
C ILE A 260 8.08 3.58 -15.90
N SER A 261 7.29 2.51 -15.92
CA SER A 261 7.10 1.68 -17.11
C SER A 261 5.64 1.23 -17.26
N THR A 262 5.31 0.55 -18.36
CA THR A 262 4.00 -0.11 -18.55
C THR A 262 4.10 -1.63 -18.49
N SER A 263 5.16 -2.15 -17.86
CA SER A 263 5.45 -3.58 -17.78
C SER A 263 5.92 -3.96 -16.36
N LEU A 264 5.74 -5.22 -15.99
CA LEU A 264 6.34 -5.78 -14.77
C LEU A 264 7.72 -6.38 -15.03
N ASP A 265 8.27 -6.22 -16.24
CA ASP A 265 9.54 -6.86 -16.63
C ASP A 265 10.70 -6.51 -15.69
N ASP A 266 10.80 -5.24 -15.29
CA ASP A 266 11.82 -4.77 -14.36
C ASP A 266 11.60 -5.33 -12.94
N LEU A 267 10.38 -5.76 -12.59
CA LEU A 267 10.04 -6.34 -11.29
C LEU A 267 10.06 -7.89 -11.31
N GLN A 268 10.50 -8.52 -12.41
CA GLN A 268 10.47 -9.98 -12.54
C GLN A 268 11.37 -10.67 -11.51
N GLY A 269 10.83 -11.71 -10.85
CA GLY A 269 11.53 -12.50 -9.83
C GLY A 269 11.16 -12.17 -8.37
N SER A 270 10.52 -11.02 -8.14
CA SER A 270 10.11 -10.53 -6.81
C SER A 270 8.80 -11.13 -6.29
N MET A 271 7.91 -11.50 -7.21
CA MET A 271 6.58 -12.02 -6.89
C MET A 271 6.61 -13.55 -6.84
N PRO A 272 6.06 -14.18 -5.79
CA PRO A 272 6.01 -15.64 -5.73
C PRO A 272 5.20 -16.18 -6.91
N GLY A 273 5.77 -17.09 -7.71
CA GLY A 273 5.03 -17.76 -8.79
C GLY A 273 3.78 -18.52 -8.32
N ASP A 274 3.66 -18.75 -7.00
CA ASP A 274 2.60 -19.49 -6.33
C ASP A 274 1.52 -18.59 -5.67
N ILE A 275 1.45 -17.27 -5.93
CA ILE A 275 0.36 -16.42 -5.40
C ILE A 275 -1.03 -16.66 -6.02
N ASN A 276 -1.26 -17.83 -6.63
CA ASN A 276 -2.46 -18.24 -7.37
C ASN A 276 -2.91 -17.20 -8.42
N LEU A 277 -1.96 -16.51 -9.05
CA LEU A 277 -2.31 -15.72 -10.23
C LEU A 277 -2.79 -16.64 -11.35
N PRO A 278 -3.84 -16.24 -12.10
CA PRO A 278 -4.29 -17.01 -13.24
C PRO A 278 -3.19 -17.21 -14.29
N ASP A 279 -3.17 -18.40 -14.93
CA ASP A 279 -2.34 -18.61 -16.12
C ASP A 279 -2.81 -17.68 -17.24
N ILE A 280 -2.06 -16.59 -17.47
CA ILE A 280 -2.33 -15.62 -18.52
C ILE A 280 -2.15 -16.18 -19.94
N GLY A 281 -1.47 -17.32 -20.09
CA GLY A 281 -1.25 -18.00 -21.37
C GLY A 281 -2.53 -18.46 -22.05
N ILE A 282 -3.65 -18.52 -21.30
CA ILE A 282 -4.99 -18.80 -21.84
C ILE A 282 -5.60 -17.59 -22.58
N GLY A 283 -4.98 -16.41 -22.46
CA GLY A 283 -5.35 -15.17 -23.13
C GLY A 283 -6.45 -14.36 -22.44
N TYR A 284 -6.48 -13.05 -22.72
CA TYR A 284 -7.34 -12.06 -22.06
C TYR A 284 -8.82 -12.47 -21.94
N ALA A 285 -9.42 -12.95 -23.04
CA ALA A 285 -10.84 -13.29 -23.04
C ALA A 285 -11.18 -14.44 -22.09
N ALA A 286 -10.30 -15.44 -21.98
CA ALA A 286 -10.49 -16.58 -21.08
C ALA A 286 -10.20 -16.18 -19.62
N VAL A 287 -9.16 -15.39 -19.36
CA VAL A 287 -8.90 -14.81 -18.02
C VAL A 287 -10.09 -13.98 -17.55
N GLN A 288 -10.58 -13.03 -18.36
CA GLN A 288 -11.74 -12.22 -18.00
C GLN A 288 -13.00 -13.06 -17.77
N ALA A 289 -13.25 -14.09 -18.59
CA ALA A 289 -14.39 -15.00 -18.38
C ALA A 289 -14.24 -15.81 -17.08
N GLY A 290 -13.03 -16.24 -16.74
CA GLY A 290 -12.74 -16.92 -15.48
C GLY A 290 -12.98 -16.03 -14.27
N LEU A 291 -12.57 -14.75 -14.33
CA LEU A 291 -12.86 -13.75 -13.30
C LEU A 291 -14.35 -13.45 -13.21
N ASP A 292 -15.04 -13.25 -14.33
CA ASP A 292 -16.48 -12.96 -14.36
C ASP A 292 -17.30 -14.11 -13.74
N THR A 293 -16.96 -15.35 -14.08
CA THR A 293 -17.64 -16.54 -13.55
C THR A 293 -17.21 -16.90 -12.13
N GLY A 294 -16.05 -16.42 -11.67
CA GLY A 294 -15.47 -16.76 -10.37
C GLY A 294 -14.74 -18.10 -10.36
N LEU A 295 -14.47 -18.67 -11.55
CA LEU A 295 -13.57 -19.81 -11.71
C LEU A 295 -12.11 -19.42 -11.41
N LEU A 296 -11.76 -18.16 -11.65
CA LEU A 296 -10.51 -17.55 -11.19
C LEU A 296 -10.77 -16.70 -9.93
N PRO A 297 -9.79 -16.61 -9.01
CA PRO A 297 -9.90 -15.74 -7.85
C PRO A 297 -9.94 -14.27 -8.30
N ARG A 298 -10.85 -13.47 -7.73
CA ARG A 298 -11.03 -12.04 -8.06
C ARG A 298 -10.24 -11.10 -7.15
N ALA A 299 -9.74 -11.62 -6.04
CA ALA A 299 -8.71 -10.99 -5.22
C ALA A 299 -7.52 -11.95 -5.13
N VAL A 300 -6.30 -11.41 -5.12
CA VAL A 300 -5.07 -12.19 -4.96
C VAL A 300 -5.07 -12.82 -3.58
N GLN A 301 -5.04 -14.15 -3.56
CA GLN A 301 -5.03 -14.93 -2.33
C GLN A 301 -4.22 -16.21 -2.55
N ALA A 302 -3.28 -16.49 -1.65
CA ALA A 302 -2.54 -17.74 -1.57
C ALA A 302 -2.72 -18.37 -0.18
N PRO A 303 -2.81 -19.71 -0.08
CA PRO A 303 -2.74 -20.39 1.20
C PRO A 303 -1.51 -19.93 1.99
N VAL A 304 -1.58 -20.03 3.32
CA VAL A 304 -0.47 -19.73 4.24
C VAL A 304 -0.25 -18.23 4.43
N VAL A 305 0.40 -17.50 3.54
CA VAL A 305 0.85 -16.13 3.85
C VAL A 305 -0.09 -15.05 3.35
N ILE A 306 -0.68 -15.24 2.16
CA ILE A 306 -1.37 -14.17 1.43
C ILE A 306 -2.87 -14.39 1.50
N ASN A 307 -3.49 -14.00 2.60
CA ASN A 307 -4.95 -13.98 2.70
C ASN A 307 -5.39 -12.96 3.74
N ALA A 308 -6.65 -12.57 3.67
CA ALA A 308 -7.18 -11.49 4.50
C ALA A 308 -7.03 -11.73 6.01
N ALA A 309 -7.04 -12.99 6.48
CA ALA A 309 -6.86 -13.27 7.91
C ALA A 309 -5.41 -13.06 8.36
N THR A 310 -4.44 -13.56 7.59
CA THR A 310 -3.00 -13.44 7.94
C THR A 310 -2.47 -12.03 7.72
N MET A 311 -2.97 -11.31 6.72
CA MET A 311 -2.68 -9.89 6.53
C MET A 311 -3.28 -9.02 7.64
N THR A 312 -4.51 -9.29 8.08
CA THR A 312 -5.08 -8.64 9.28
C THR A 312 -4.20 -8.90 10.51
N LEU A 313 -3.66 -10.12 10.65
CA LEU A 313 -2.78 -10.47 11.78
C LEU A 313 -1.47 -9.67 11.80
N LEU A 314 -0.97 -9.17 10.66
CA LEU A 314 0.18 -8.25 10.66
C LEU A 314 -0.16 -6.91 11.33
N SER A 315 -1.33 -6.33 11.04
CA SER A 315 -1.80 -5.12 11.76
C SER A 315 -2.05 -5.38 13.25
N VAL A 316 -2.49 -6.58 13.60
CA VAL A 316 -2.63 -7.02 14.99
C VAL A 316 -1.25 -7.17 15.66
N ALA A 317 -0.24 -7.72 14.99
CA ALA A 317 1.12 -7.76 15.50
C ALA A 317 1.70 -6.36 15.75
N GLY A 318 1.50 -5.45 14.78
CA GLY A 318 1.84 -4.02 14.95
C GLY A 318 1.14 -3.38 16.15
N LEU A 319 -0.12 -3.73 16.43
CA LEU A 319 -0.85 -3.26 17.59
C LEU A 319 -0.24 -3.74 18.91
N TRP A 320 0.15 -5.02 19.03
CA TRP A 320 0.84 -5.53 20.22
C TRP A 320 2.16 -4.78 20.47
N ALA A 321 2.96 -4.58 19.42
CA ALA A 321 4.24 -3.88 19.48
C ALA A 321 4.08 -2.38 19.79
N THR A 322 3.00 -1.75 19.33
CA THR A 322 2.68 -0.34 19.61
C THR A 322 2.22 -0.13 21.06
N VAL A 323 1.39 -1.04 21.59
CA VAL A 323 0.79 -0.86 22.92
C VAL A 323 1.74 -1.27 24.05
N SER A 324 2.51 -2.34 23.85
CA SER A 324 3.38 -2.90 24.91
C SER A 324 4.64 -3.52 24.31
N PRO A 325 5.57 -2.72 23.75
CA PRO A 325 6.72 -3.21 22.98
C PRO A 325 7.56 -4.27 23.72
N ASP A 326 7.98 -3.97 24.95
CA ASP A 326 8.81 -4.84 25.79
C ASP A 326 8.03 -5.96 26.49
N GLY A 327 6.70 -6.01 26.34
CA GLY A 327 5.86 -7.02 26.97
C GLY A 327 6.11 -8.40 26.36
N GLU A 328 6.14 -9.45 27.19
CA GLU A 328 6.18 -10.83 26.68
C GLU A 328 4.92 -11.10 25.85
N SER A 329 5.13 -11.52 24.61
CA SER A 329 4.09 -11.70 23.62
C SER A 329 3.28 -12.96 23.86
N ASP A 330 1.96 -12.79 23.90
CA ASP A 330 0.98 -13.86 23.92
C ASP A 330 0.14 -13.88 22.63
N LEU A 331 0.55 -13.15 21.59
CA LEU A 331 -0.19 -13.03 20.33
C LEU A 331 -0.48 -14.40 19.70
N ALA A 332 0.55 -15.22 19.52
CA ALA A 332 0.42 -16.54 18.91
C ALA A 332 -0.45 -17.49 19.76
N LEU A 333 -0.45 -17.34 21.09
CA LEU A 333 -1.30 -18.10 22.00
C LEU A 333 -2.76 -17.61 22.04
N SER A 334 -2.97 -16.34 21.70
CA SER A 334 -4.28 -15.68 21.73
C SER A 334 -5.12 -15.96 20.48
N VAL A 335 -4.48 -16.23 19.34
CA VAL A 335 -5.17 -16.60 18.11
C VAL A 335 -5.77 -18.01 18.24
N PRO A 336 -7.08 -18.20 18.04
CA PRO A 336 -7.68 -19.54 18.08
C PRO A 336 -7.08 -20.48 17.02
N PRO A 337 -7.02 -21.80 17.29
CA PRO A 337 -6.43 -22.77 16.37
C PRO A 337 -6.99 -22.64 14.95
N ASN A 338 -6.10 -22.41 13.98
CA ASN A 338 -6.46 -22.20 12.59
C ASN A 338 -5.35 -22.77 11.70
N THR A 339 -5.67 -23.80 10.93
CA THR A 339 -4.68 -24.50 10.08
C THR A 339 -3.93 -23.58 9.13
N ASN A 340 -4.57 -22.50 8.66
CA ASN A 340 -3.90 -21.52 7.82
C ASN A 340 -2.84 -20.75 8.62
N VAL A 341 -3.24 -20.16 9.76
CA VAL A 341 -2.34 -19.41 10.66
C VAL A 341 -1.22 -20.33 11.18
N ASP A 342 -1.53 -21.56 11.57
CA ASP A 342 -0.54 -22.54 12.02
C ASP A 342 0.49 -22.84 10.91
N ALA A 343 0.03 -22.97 9.66
CA ALA A 343 0.92 -23.15 8.51
C ALA A 343 1.75 -21.88 8.23
N THR A 344 1.17 -20.68 8.43
CA THR A 344 1.87 -19.40 8.30
C THR A 344 3.00 -19.31 9.30
N ASN A 345 2.70 -19.51 10.58
CA ASN A 345 3.69 -19.50 11.65
C ASN A 345 4.79 -20.53 11.39
N ARG A 346 4.46 -21.72 10.89
CA ARG A 346 5.48 -22.72 10.51
C ARG A 346 6.34 -22.27 9.35
N LEU A 347 5.76 -21.71 8.30
CA LEU A 347 6.54 -21.21 7.16
C LEU A 347 7.46 -20.08 7.59
N LEU A 348 6.95 -19.15 8.40
CA LEU A 348 7.66 -17.95 8.82
C LEU A 348 8.58 -18.18 10.03
N PHE A 349 8.44 -19.25 10.81
CA PHE A 349 9.18 -19.41 12.07
C PHE A 349 9.73 -20.83 12.30
N SER A 350 9.94 -21.62 11.24
CA SER A 350 10.68 -22.89 11.35
C SER A 350 12.18 -22.68 11.17
N LYS A 351 12.97 -23.26 12.07
CA LYS A 351 14.44 -23.27 11.97
C LYS A 351 14.94 -24.03 10.75
N ASP A 352 14.33 -25.17 10.43
CA ASP A 352 14.75 -26.03 9.33
C ASP A 352 13.56 -26.84 8.77
N ALA A 353 13.78 -27.57 7.68
CA ALA A 353 12.76 -28.39 7.04
C ALA A 353 12.19 -29.50 7.96
N ALA A 354 12.96 -30.02 8.91
CA ALA A 354 12.48 -31.02 9.84
C ALA A 354 11.52 -30.39 10.86
N THR A 355 11.86 -29.22 11.41
CA THR A 355 10.97 -28.43 12.26
C THR A 355 9.69 -28.05 11.52
N PHE A 356 9.77 -27.62 10.26
CA PHE A 356 8.60 -27.31 9.44
C PHE A 356 7.66 -28.51 9.27
N LEU A 357 8.22 -29.68 8.94
CA LEU A 357 7.45 -30.92 8.73
C LEU A 357 6.81 -31.45 10.02
N VAL A 358 7.53 -31.39 11.14
CA VAL A 358 7.05 -31.86 12.44
C VAL A 358 6.08 -30.84 13.06
N GLY A 359 6.30 -29.55 12.81
CA GLY A 359 5.56 -28.44 13.38
C GLY A 359 5.98 -28.06 14.80
N THR A 360 7.12 -28.53 15.28
CA THR A 360 7.68 -28.20 16.60
C THR A 360 9.21 -28.16 16.56
N PRO A 361 9.88 -27.25 17.29
CA PRO A 361 9.29 -26.15 18.06
C PRO A 361 8.49 -25.19 17.20
N ALA A 362 7.40 -24.65 17.74
CA ALA A 362 6.57 -23.63 17.10
C ALA A 362 6.84 -22.27 17.75
N ILE A 363 6.35 -21.17 17.15
CA ILE A 363 6.62 -19.81 17.68
C ILE A 363 6.10 -19.65 19.13
N GLU A 364 5.02 -20.36 19.48
CA GLU A 364 4.43 -20.40 20.80
C GLU A 364 5.34 -21.05 21.86
N ASP A 365 6.34 -21.83 21.44
CA ASP A 365 7.32 -22.44 22.33
C ASP A 365 8.45 -21.46 22.71
N PHE A 366 8.50 -20.26 22.13
CA PHE A 366 9.53 -19.25 22.40
C PHE A 366 8.94 -18.07 23.17
N ARG A 367 9.73 -17.54 24.10
CA ARG A 367 9.38 -16.35 24.86
C ARG A 367 9.94 -15.14 24.14
N LEU A 368 9.07 -14.42 23.43
CA LEU A 368 9.43 -13.22 22.66
C LEU A 368 8.79 -11.99 23.30
N THR A 369 9.42 -10.83 23.20
CA THR A 369 8.71 -9.55 23.38
C THR A 369 7.77 -9.28 22.20
N ASN A 370 6.86 -8.31 22.32
CA ASN A 370 5.97 -7.94 21.22
C ASN A 370 6.72 -7.34 20.02
N GLU A 371 7.77 -6.56 20.27
CA GLU A 371 8.68 -6.14 19.19
C GLU A 371 9.39 -7.34 18.57
N ALA A 372 9.90 -8.29 19.36
CA ALA A 372 10.56 -9.46 18.81
C ALA A 372 9.61 -10.36 18.01
N ALA A 373 8.33 -10.41 18.40
CA ALA A 373 7.30 -11.12 17.64
C ALA A 373 6.97 -10.42 16.32
N LEU A 374 6.95 -9.07 16.29
CA LEU A 374 6.78 -8.31 15.04
C LEU A 374 8.01 -8.43 14.13
N GLY A 375 9.22 -8.27 14.69
CA GLY A 375 10.48 -8.47 13.97
C GLY A 375 10.55 -9.86 13.35
N ALA A 376 10.17 -10.90 14.10
CA ALA A 376 10.08 -12.27 13.56
C ALA A 376 9.21 -12.42 12.29
N LEU A 377 8.23 -11.53 12.09
CA LEU A 377 7.28 -11.57 10.98
C LEU A 377 7.70 -10.74 9.77
N MET A 378 8.57 -9.73 9.93
CA MET A 378 8.88 -8.75 8.87
C MET A 378 10.36 -8.44 8.69
N ASP A 379 11.20 -8.75 9.67
CA ASP A 379 12.64 -8.49 9.62
C ASP A 379 13.33 -9.30 8.53
N ASP A 380 14.25 -8.69 7.79
CA ASP A 380 14.97 -9.30 6.67
C ASP A 380 15.94 -10.40 7.09
N ASN A 381 16.43 -10.40 8.33
CA ASN A 381 17.14 -11.53 8.91
C ASN A 381 16.23 -12.56 9.59
N SER A 382 14.92 -12.36 9.63
CA SER A 382 13.99 -13.38 10.16
C SER A 382 13.08 -13.95 9.09
N VAL A 383 12.25 -13.13 8.47
CA VAL A 383 11.20 -13.58 7.56
C VAL A 383 11.80 -14.08 6.25
N PRO A 384 11.42 -15.27 5.76
CA PRO A 384 12.03 -15.84 4.56
C PRO A 384 11.43 -15.35 3.24
N LEU A 385 10.71 -14.22 3.23
CA LEU A 385 9.94 -13.74 2.08
C LEU A 385 10.29 -12.28 1.79
N SER A 386 11.10 -12.04 0.77
CA SER A 386 11.67 -10.73 0.43
C SER A 386 10.66 -9.61 0.25
N PHE A 387 9.50 -9.89 -0.33
CA PHE A 387 8.49 -8.87 -0.61
C PHE A 387 7.83 -8.28 0.66
N ILE A 388 8.04 -8.88 1.84
CA ILE A 388 7.60 -8.33 3.15
C ILE A 388 8.77 -7.99 4.07
N GLN A 389 10.00 -8.05 3.58
CA GLN A 389 11.20 -7.75 4.36
C GLN A 389 11.35 -6.25 4.56
N SER A 390 11.63 -5.86 5.80
CA SER A 390 12.11 -4.55 6.22
C SER A 390 13.22 -4.75 7.24
N SER A 391 14.29 -3.97 7.18
CA SER A 391 15.44 -4.11 8.08
C SER A 391 15.22 -3.32 9.36
N VAL A 392 14.61 -3.98 10.35
CA VAL A 392 14.04 -3.35 11.55
C VAL A 392 14.90 -3.54 12.81
N GLY A 393 16.08 -4.10 12.67
CA GLY A 393 16.98 -4.43 13.76
C GLY A 393 17.29 -5.92 13.84
N PHE A 394 17.37 -6.49 15.04
CA PHE A 394 17.73 -7.90 15.18
C PHE A 394 17.26 -8.51 16.50
N PHE A 395 17.16 -9.84 16.57
CA PHE A 395 16.92 -10.54 17.83
C PHE A 395 18.05 -10.27 18.85
N ASP A 396 17.68 -10.09 20.12
CA ASP A 396 18.64 -10.00 21.23
C ASP A 396 18.30 -11.05 22.31
N GLY A 397 19.27 -11.91 22.61
CA GLY A 397 19.15 -12.96 23.63
C GLY A 397 19.41 -12.46 25.05
N GLY A 398 19.56 -11.16 25.28
CA GLY A 398 19.83 -10.58 26.60
C GLY A 398 21.12 -11.12 27.23
N GLY A 399 22.10 -11.48 26.40
CA GLY A 399 23.38 -12.07 26.81
C GLY A 399 23.32 -13.51 27.34
N THR A 400 22.15 -14.16 27.34
CA THR A 400 21.98 -15.55 27.80
C THR A 400 21.34 -16.47 26.78
N GLY A 401 20.50 -15.93 25.89
CA GLY A 401 19.89 -16.64 24.78
C GLY A 401 20.81 -16.76 23.58
N GLU A 402 20.82 -17.92 22.97
CA GLU A 402 21.53 -18.20 21.73
C GLU A 402 20.63 -17.89 20.52
N ILE A 403 21.20 -17.22 19.52
CA ILE A 403 20.59 -17.00 18.21
C ILE A 403 21.37 -17.87 17.21
N VAL A 404 20.64 -18.60 16.37
CA VAL A 404 21.22 -19.60 15.46
C VAL A 404 20.67 -19.44 14.04
N ASP A 405 21.34 -20.07 13.08
CA ASP A 405 20.88 -20.14 11.69
C ASP A 405 19.46 -20.68 11.57
N LYS A 406 18.67 -20.00 10.74
CA LYS A 406 17.39 -20.45 10.24
C LYS A 406 17.57 -20.88 8.78
N ASN A 407 17.57 -22.19 8.55
CA ASN A 407 17.85 -22.82 7.26
C ASN A 407 16.58 -23.31 6.55
N PHE A 408 15.48 -22.56 6.68
CA PHE A 408 14.22 -22.86 6.00
C PHE A 408 13.54 -21.56 5.55
N PRO A 409 12.97 -21.54 4.32
CA PRO A 409 12.90 -22.60 3.31
C PRO A 409 14.22 -22.84 2.57
N VAL A 410 15.17 -21.90 2.66
CA VAL A 410 16.50 -21.97 2.05
C VAL A 410 17.54 -21.92 3.16
N ALA A 411 18.63 -22.66 3.01
CA ALA A 411 19.73 -22.66 3.96
C ALA A 411 20.61 -21.42 3.79
N ASN A 412 21.15 -20.89 4.89
CA ASN A 412 22.14 -19.82 4.83
C ASN A 412 23.36 -20.25 4.01
N GLY A 413 23.84 -19.36 3.15
CA GLY A 413 24.96 -19.62 2.24
C GLY A 413 24.65 -20.55 1.06
N ASP A 414 23.37 -20.86 0.81
CA ASP A 414 22.94 -21.61 -0.38
C ASP A 414 22.69 -20.64 -1.56
N ASP A 415 23.38 -20.87 -2.68
CA ASP A 415 23.23 -20.08 -3.93
C ASP A 415 21.83 -20.20 -4.57
N SER A 416 20.96 -21.08 -4.05
CA SER A 416 19.55 -21.18 -4.47
C SER A 416 18.62 -20.15 -3.83
N ALA A 417 19.14 -19.27 -2.96
CA ALA A 417 18.43 -18.07 -2.55
C ALA A 417 17.97 -17.29 -3.80
N SER A 418 16.70 -16.91 -3.81
CA SER A 418 16.08 -16.22 -4.93
C SER A 418 15.61 -14.83 -4.50
N ALA A 419 15.31 -13.98 -5.49
CA ALA A 419 14.66 -12.69 -5.26
C ALA A 419 13.33 -12.82 -4.48
N LEU A 420 12.75 -14.02 -4.33
CA LEU A 420 11.58 -14.29 -3.49
C LEU A 420 11.93 -14.58 -2.02
N THR A 421 13.07 -15.19 -1.74
CA THR A 421 13.47 -15.59 -0.37
C THR A 421 14.36 -14.56 0.32
N GLY A 422 14.87 -13.60 -0.45
CA GLY A 422 15.89 -12.65 -0.04
C GLY A 422 17.27 -13.31 0.03
N THR A 423 18.29 -12.48 0.16
CA THR A 423 19.71 -12.85 0.19
C THR A 423 20.29 -12.87 1.60
N GLU A 424 19.65 -12.17 2.54
CA GLU A 424 20.16 -12.06 3.91
C GLU A 424 20.14 -13.40 4.65
N TYR A 425 21.17 -13.60 5.48
CA TYR A 425 21.26 -14.77 6.34
C TYR A 425 20.14 -14.73 7.37
N LYS A 426 19.39 -15.81 7.48
CA LYS A 426 18.24 -15.90 8.38
C LYS A 426 18.64 -16.44 9.74
N ALA A 427 18.05 -15.88 10.78
CA ALA A 427 18.31 -16.18 12.18
C ALA A 427 17.01 -16.50 12.94
N ILE A 428 17.15 -17.26 14.03
CA ILE A 428 16.06 -17.61 14.92
C ILE A 428 16.60 -17.88 16.34
N PRO A 429 15.83 -17.57 17.40
CA PRO A 429 16.11 -18.06 18.75
C PRO A 429 16.34 -19.58 18.80
N ALA A 430 17.35 -20.02 19.55
CA ALA A 430 17.75 -21.43 19.59
C ALA A 430 16.96 -22.26 20.60
N GLU A 431 16.56 -21.65 21.71
CA GLU A 431 16.06 -22.37 22.89
C GLU A 431 14.54 -22.21 23.07
N PRO A 432 13.72 -23.22 22.70
CA PRO A 432 12.32 -23.24 23.10
C PRO A 432 12.21 -23.34 24.62
N ASN A 433 11.30 -22.57 25.22
CA ASN A 433 11.15 -22.37 26.67
C ASN A 433 12.41 -21.77 27.34
N GLY A 434 13.27 -21.12 26.56
CA GLY A 434 14.50 -20.47 27.00
C GLY A 434 14.27 -19.09 27.66
N PRO A 435 15.27 -18.17 27.58
CA PRO A 435 15.11 -16.81 28.07
C PRO A 435 14.06 -16.03 27.26
N LEU A 436 13.69 -14.85 27.76
CA LEU A 436 12.90 -13.89 26.97
C LEU A 436 13.83 -13.25 25.93
N TYR A 437 13.55 -13.46 24.66
CA TYR A 437 14.24 -12.82 23.54
C TYR A 437 13.59 -11.46 23.26
N THR A 438 14.40 -10.42 23.24
CA THR A 438 13.99 -9.04 22.96
C THR A 438 14.33 -8.67 21.53
N TRP A 439 13.93 -7.47 21.11
CA TRP A 439 14.35 -6.90 19.84
C TRP A 439 15.38 -5.80 20.08
N ARG A 440 16.41 -5.76 19.26
CA ARG A 440 17.38 -4.67 19.20
C ARG A 440 17.02 -3.82 18.01
N ASN A 441 16.48 -2.63 18.25
CA ASN A 441 16.09 -1.69 17.20
C ASN A 441 17.25 -1.34 16.26
N TYR A 442 16.95 -0.86 15.05
CA TYR A 442 17.94 -0.56 14.02
C TYR A 442 19.10 0.32 14.50
N ASP A 443 18.80 1.35 15.30
CA ASP A 443 19.74 2.34 15.85
C ASP A 443 20.67 1.79 16.96
N ARG A 444 20.45 0.52 17.34
CA ARG A 444 21.20 -0.19 18.37
C ARG A 444 22.06 -1.31 17.79
N VAL A 445 21.94 -1.61 16.50
CA VAL A 445 22.81 -2.55 15.78
C VAL A 445 24.13 -1.87 15.46
N GLY A 446 25.24 -2.57 15.67
CA GLY A 446 26.61 -2.02 15.62
C GLY A 446 27.01 -1.14 16.80
N ALA A 447 26.12 -0.93 17.79
CA ALA A 447 26.44 -0.20 19.01
C ALA A 447 27.52 -0.92 19.84
N ALA A 448 28.17 -0.21 20.76
CA ALA A 448 29.28 -0.78 21.56
C ALA A 448 28.88 -1.98 22.44
N ASP A 449 27.59 -2.13 22.73
CA ASP A 449 26.98 -3.23 23.47
C ASP A 449 26.33 -4.30 22.57
N ASP A 450 26.43 -4.17 21.24
CA ASP A 450 25.94 -5.18 20.31
C ASP A 450 26.73 -6.50 20.46
N PRO A 451 26.06 -7.64 20.73
CA PRO A 451 26.71 -8.94 20.79
C PRO A 451 27.40 -9.38 19.49
N GLY A 452 27.00 -8.84 18.33
CA GLY A 452 27.55 -9.20 17.02
C GLY A 452 27.29 -10.65 16.65
N TYR A 453 26.02 -11.07 16.67
CA TYR A 453 25.63 -12.44 16.38
C TYR A 453 26.07 -12.88 14.98
N THR A 454 26.60 -14.10 14.89
CA THR A 454 27.09 -14.69 13.64
C THR A 454 26.45 -16.04 13.39
N SER A 455 26.26 -16.38 12.11
CA SER A 455 25.93 -17.72 11.64
C SER A 455 26.98 -18.76 12.00
N ALA A 456 26.65 -20.04 11.80
CA ALA A 456 27.56 -21.16 12.02
C ALA A 456 28.84 -21.12 11.16
N ASP A 457 28.83 -20.43 10.02
CA ASP A 457 30.01 -20.22 9.17
C ASP A 457 30.86 -19.00 9.56
N GLY A 458 30.42 -18.22 10.56
CA GLY A 458 31.10 -17.03 11.07
C GLY A 458 30.72 -15.73 10.37
N THR A 459 29.76 -15.75 9.44
CA THR A 459 29.21 -14.56 8.79
C THR A 459 28.33 -13.80 9.79
N PRO A 460 28.52 -12.48 9.99
CA PRO A 460 27.56 -11.68 10.74
C PRO A 460 26.19 -11.75 10.10
N PHE A 461 25.11 -11.85 10.90
CA PHE A 461 23.76 -11.85 10.33
C PHE A 461 23.41 -10.48 9.73
N THR A 462 23.76 -9.40 10.43
CA THR A 462 23.51 -8.03 9.99
C THR A 462 24.60 -7.08 10.48
N ASP A 463 24.52 -5.82 10.05
CA ASP A 463 25.32 -4.70 10.51
C ASP A 463 24.55 -3.37 10.46
N ALA A 464 25.12 -2.33 11.06
CA ALA A 464 24.46 -1.02 11.19
C ALA A 464 24.12 -0.34 9.86
N GLY A 465 24.76 -0.73 8.75
CA GLY A 465 24.47 -0.22 7.42
C GLY A 465 23.28 -0.89 6.74
N LYS A 466 22.81 -2.04 7.27
CA LYS A 466 21.65 -2.77 6.76
C LYS A 466 20.39 -2.48 7.55
N GLU A 467 20.51 -2.25 8.87
CA GLU A 467 19.36 -1.92 9.71
C GLU A 467 19.01 -0.44 9.63
N VAL A 468 17.83 -0.13 9.09
CA VAL A 468 17.46 1.23 8.66
C VAL A 468 16.06 1.68 9.07
N THR A 469 15.20 0.75 9.49
CA THR A 469 13.80 1.00 9.87
C THR A 469 13.62 0.91 11.39
N ASP A 470 12.95 1.90 11.97
CA ASP A 470 12.56 1.82 13.39
C ASP A 470 11.35 0.90 13.56
N ILE A 471 11.49 -0.14 14.40
CA ILE A 471 10.40 -1.13 14.58
C ILE A 471 9.13 -0.53 15.18
N GLN A 472 9.23 0.54 15.97
CA GLN A 472 8.07 1.25 16.51
C GLN A 472 7.40 2.12 15.45
N GLU A 473 8.15 2.70 14.52
CA GLU A 473 7.56 3.37 13.37
C GLU A 473 6.85 2.39 12.44
N LEU A 474 7.43 1.20 12.20
CA LEU A 474 6.76 0.13 11.46
C LEU A 474 5.49 -0.36 12.19
N ALA A 475 5.58 -0.62 13.49
CA ALA A 475 4.43 -1.05 14.31
C ALA A 475 3.27 -0.05 14.25
N ARG A 476 3.60 1.24 14.30
CA ARG A 476 2.66 2.35 14.13
C ARG A 476 2.04 2.38 12.73
N SER A 477 2.87 2.25 11.69
CA SER A 477 2.43 2.19 10.29
C SER A 477 1.44 1.04 10.04
N LEU A 478 1.66 -0.12 10.66
CA LEU A 478 0.78 -1.29 10.58
C LEU A 478 -0.55 -1.12 11.33
N SER A 479 -0.56 -0.40 12.45
CA SER A 479 -1.66 -0.43 13.43
C SER A 479 -2.45 0.88 13.56
N GLU A 480 -1.80 2.04 13.62
CA GLU A 480 -2.46 3.33 13.85
C GLU A 480 -3.13 3.90 12.61
N GLN A 481 -2.64 3.51 11.44
CA GLN A 481 -3.10 4.07 10.18
C GLN A 481 -4.59 3.74 9.94
N PRO A 482 -5.45 4.71 9.57
CA PRO A 482 -6.87 4.45 9.31
C PRO A 482 -7.13 3.86 7.92
N LEU A 483 -6.14 3.88 7.03
CA LEU A 483 -6.09 3.12 5.79
C LEU A 483 -4.96 2.09 5.94
N ASP A 484 -5.24 0.84 5.58
CA ASP A 484 -4.39 -0.30 5.92
C ASP A 484 -2.96 -0.20 5.31
N PHE A 485 -1.99 -0.83 5.97
CA PHE A 485 -0.63 -1.05 5.44
C PHE A 485 -0.62 -2.14 4.37
N THR A 486 -1.41 -3.19 4.58
CA THR A 486 -1.61 -4.28 3.62
C THR A 486 -2.95 -4.15 2.94
N GLU A 487 -3.10 -4.71 1.74
CA GLU A 487 -4.36 -4.78 1.03
C GLU A 487 -4.85 -6.24 0.99
N ASN A 488 -5.90 -6.49 1.77
CA ASN A 488 -6.50 -7.82 1.96
C ASN A 488 -7.24 -8.33 0.70
N TYR A 489 -7.74 -7.42 -0.12
CA TYR A 489 -8.61 -7.72 -1.28
C TYR A 489 -8.06 -7.19 -2.60
N PHE A 490 -6.74 -7.27 -2.78
CA PHE A 490 -6.03 -6.80 -3.96
C PHE A 490 -6.63 -7.40 -5.25
N PRO A 491 -7.12 -6.59 -6.22
CA PRO A 491 -7.83 -7.12 -7.37
C PRO A 491 -6.94 -7.95 -8.29
N THR A 492 -7.24 -9.24 -8.47
CA THR A 492 -6.50 -10.12 -9.41
C THR A 492 -6.49 -9.55 -10.82
N LYS A 493 -7.59 -8.89 -11.22
CA LYS A 493 -7.70 -8.29 -12.54
C LYS A 493 -6.58 -7.27 -12.80
N LEU A 494 -6.16 -6.51 -11.80
CA LEU A 494 -5.13 -5.48 -11.96
C LEU A 494 -3.82 -6.07 -12.45
N VAL A 495 -3.31 -7.10 -11.77
CA VAL A 495 -2.07 -7.78 -12.17
C VAL A 495 -2.24 -8.48 -13.52
N THR A 496 -3.34 -9.22 -13.72
CA THR A 496 -3.54 -9.93 -15.00
C THR A 496 -3.69 -8.98 -16.19
N ASP A 497 -4.26 -7.78 -16.01
CA ASP A 497 -4.34 -6.78 -17.08
C ASP A 497 -2.92 -6.34 -17.47
N ILE A 498 -2.05 -6.05 -16.49
CA ILE A 498 -0.67 -5.60 -16.73
C ILE A 498 0.17 -6.70 -17.38
N GLU A 499 0.09 -7.94 -16.90
CA GLU A 499 0.78 -9.08 -17.50
C GLU A 499 0.29 -9.36 -18.94
N LEU A 500 -0.98 -9.05 -19.23
CA LEU A 500 -1.56 -9.09 -20.57
C LEU A 500 -1.41 -7.75 -21.31
N GLY A 501 -0.43 -6.92 -20.95
CA GLY A 501 -0.20 -5.58 -21.51
C GLY A 501 -0.09 -5.53 -23.04
N THR A 502 0.41 -6.61 -23.65
CA THR A 502 0.52 -6.73 -25.12
C THR A 502 -0.80 -7.08 -25.81
N SER A 503 -1.84 -7.45 -25.06
CA SER A 503 -3.17 -7.75 -25.62
C SER A 503 -3.84 -6.47 -26.16
N PRO A 504 -4.67 -6.55 -27.22
CA PRO A 504 -5.37 -5.37 -27.75
C PRO A 504 -6.28 -4.67 -26.73
N GLN A 505 -6.74 -5.39 -25.70
CA GLN A 505 -7.61 -4.86 -24.65
C GLN A 505 -6.86 -3.95 -23.67
N VAL A 506 -5.56 -4.17 -23.49
CA VAL A 506 -4.72 -3.43 -22.54
C VAL A 506 -3.82 -2.44 -23.26
N SER A 507 -3.14 -2.87 -24.34
CA SER A 507 -2.26 -1.98 -25.14
C SER A 507 -2.96 -0.74 -25.70
N ARG A 508 -4.29 -0.78 -25.86
CA ARG A 508 -5.10 0.38 -26.26
C ARG A 508 -5.02 1.55 -25.28
N PHE A 509 -4.63 1.30 -24.02
CA PHE A 509 -4.52 2.32 -22.98
C PHE A 509 -3.21 3.12 -23.06
N VAL A 510 -2.20 2.61 -23.76
CA VAL A 510 -0.93 3.30 -24.01
C VAL A 510 -1.09 4.21 -25.23
N VAL A 511 -1.88 5.28 -25.08
CA VAL A 511 -2.23 6.21 -26.17
C VAL A 511 -1.08 7.20 -26.44
N HIS A 512 -0.37 7.61 -25.40
CA HIS A 512 0.74 8.56 -25.44
C HIS A 512 2.03 7.91 -24.92
N PRO A 513 2.69 7.01 -25.68
CA PRO A 513 3.89 6.31 -25.21
C PRO A 513 5.03 7.26 -24.78
N ASP A 514 5.17 8.42 -25.45
CA ASP A 514 6.15 9.45 -25.08
C ASP A 514 5.88 10.06 -23.69
N GLY A 515 4.68 9.84 -23.12
CA GLY A 515 4.29 10.28 -21.78
C GLY A 515 5.20 9.76 -20.67
N LEU A 516 5.84 8.59 -20.87
CA LEU A 516 6.81 7.99 -19.94
C LEU A 516 8.05 8.87 -19.73
N THR A 517 8.43 9.67 -20.73
CA THR A 517 9.63 10.53 -20.70
C THR A 517 9.30 12.02 -20.84
N ALA A 518 8.01 12.36 -20.80
CA ALA A 518 7.54 13.73 -21.03
C ALA A 518 7.87 14.68 -19.85
N ASN A 519 8.20 14.15 -18.68
CA ASN A 519 8.48 14.89 -17.47
C ASN A 519 9.76 14.38 -16.79
N PRO A 520 10.42 15.19 -15.93
CA PRO A 520 11.50 14.74 -15.07
C PRO A 520 11.09 13.54 -14.21
N THR A 521 12.01 12.61 -14.01
CA THR A 521 11.79 11.41 -13.18
C THR A 521 12.96 11.25 -12.22
N ILE A 522 12.66 10.91 -10.96
CA ILE A 522 13.65 10.37 -10.02
C ILE A 522 13.39 8.88 -9.78
N THR A 523 14.44 8.08 -9.82
CA THR A 523 14.40 6.64 -9.54
C THR A 523 15.19 6.37 -8.27
N LEU A 524 14.53 5.88 -7.22
CA LEU A 524 15.08 5.61 -5.90
C LEU A 524 15.00 4.10 -5.67
N LEU A 525 16.14 3.41 -5.62
CA LEU A 525 16.19 1.94 -5.53
C LEU A 525 16.77 1.48 -4.20
N ALA A 526 16.22 0.38 -3.67
CA ALA A 526 16.80 -0.32 -2.55
C ALA A 526 18.02 -1.13 -3.02
N GLY A 527 19.14 -0.98 -2.33
CA GLY A 527 20.41 -1.61 -2.71
C GLY A 527 20.38 -3.14 -2.65
N ASP A 528 19.60 -3.69 -1.72
CA ASP A 528 19.34 -5.13 -1.58
C ASP A 528 17.87 -5.47 -1.92
N GLY A 529 17.17 -4.53 -2.56
CA GLY A 529 15.77 -4.65 -3.01
C GLY A 529 15.62 -5.34 -4.38
N LEU A 530 14.46 -5.15 -5.02
CA LEU A 530 14.09 -5.94 -6.21
C LEU A 530 14.99 -5.70 -7.42
N LEU A 531 15.55 -4.49 -7.51
CA LEU A 531 16.40 -4.02 -8.61
C LEU A 531 17.86 -3.84 -8.21
N GLY A 532 18.25 -4.24 -6.99
CA GLY A 532 19.57 -3.99 -6.43
C GLY A 532 20.72 -4.63 -7.21
N ASP A 533 20.49 -5.84 -7.75
CA ASP A 533 21.52 -6.63 -8.45
C ASP A 533 21.85 -6.12 -9.87
N ASP A 534 20.89 -5.52 -10.56
CA ASP A 534 21.05 -5.02 -11.95
C ASP A 534 20.25 -3.72 -12.17
N PRO A 535 20.65 -2.62 -11.50
CA PRO A 535 19.94 -1.36 -11.61
C PRO A 535 20.07 -0.78 -13.03
N PRO A 536 18.99 -0.28 -13.64
CA PRO A 536 19.01 0.28 -14.99
C PRO A 536 19.81 1.58 -15.05
N ALA A 537 21.10 1.47 -15.43
CA ALA A 537 22.07 2.56 -15.38
C ALA A 537 21.69 3.79 -16.23
N GLU A 538 20.88 3.60 -17.27
CA GLU A 538 20.35 4.68 -18.11
C GLU A 538 19.36 5.60 -17.38
N LEU A 539 18.80 5.16 -16.25
CA LEU A 539 17.89 5.94 -15.41
C LEU A 539 18.61 6.76 -14.34
N ASP A 540 19.94 6.63 -14.21
CA ASP A 540 20.77 7.27 -13.19
C ASP A 540 20.16 7.17 -11.77
N PRO A 541 19.84 5.95 -11.29
CA PRO A 541 19.09 5.78 -10.05
C PRO A 541 19.92 6.18 -8.82
N VAL A 542 19.25 6.74 -7.82
CA VAL A 542 19.80 6.85 -6.47
C VAL A 542 19.62 5.49 -5.80
N ILE A 543 20.73 4.88 -5.40
CA ILE A 543 20.72 3.58 -4.74
C ILE A 543 20.91 3.81 -3.24
N ALA A 544 19.95 3.35 -2.43
CA ALA A 544 20.03 3.34 -0.97
C ALA A 544 20.71 2.03 -0.52
N PRO A 545 22.00 2.04 -0.14
CA PRO A 545 22.73 0.81 0.18
C PRO A 545 22.17 0.16 1.44
N GLY A 546 22.07 -1.18 1.46
CA GLY A 546 21.58 -1.95 2.61
C GLY A 546 20.06 -2.00 2.74
N TYR A 547 19.32 -1.22 1.96
CA TYR A 547 17.85 -1.16 2.05
C TYR A 547 17.25 -2.39 1.38
N GLN A 548 16.23 -2.95 2.01
CA GLN A 548 15.32 -3.94 1.42
C GLN A 548 14.19 -3.26 0.67
N HIS A 549 13.37 -4.06 0.00
CA HIS A 549 12.24 -3.59 -0.81
C HIS A 549 11.34 -2.60 -0.06
N LEU A 550 10.93 -2.91 1.18
CA LEU A 550 10.04 -2.03 1.95
C LEU A 550 10.75 -0.84 2.59
N ASP A 551 12.08 -0.86 2.74
CA ASP A 551 12.80 0.19 3.46
C ASP A 551 12.78 1.53 2.71
N VAL A 552 12.55 1.53 1.40
CA VAL A 552 12.29 2.78 0.64
C VAL A 552 11.01 3.49 1.11
N LEU A 553 10.16 2.82 1.89
CA LEU A 553 8.98 3.39 2.53
C LEU A 553 9.13 3.56 4.03
N THR A 554 9.80 2.61 4.70
CA THR A 554 9.75 2.46 6.16
C THR A 554 10.97 3.01 6.89
N ALA A 555 12.07 3.34 6.19
CA ALA A 555 13.31 3.76 6.82
C ALA A 555 13.12 4.97 7.76
N ALA A 556 13.83 4.92 8.88
CA ALA A 556 13.78 5.93 9.94
C ALA A 556 14.43 7.25 9.49
N PRO A 557 13.99 8.42 10.01
CA PRO A 557 14.45 9.74 9.56
C PRO A 557 15.97 9.98 9.68
N GLU A 558 16.62 9.34 10.64
CA GLU A 558 18.06 9.43 10.90
C GLU A 558 18.64 8.01 10.90
N GLN A 559 19.69 7.83 10.08
CA GLN A 559 20.34 6.55 9.89
C GLN A 559 21.44 6.33 10.92
N ASN A 560 21.95 5.10 11.06
CA ASN A 560 22.99 4.73 12.04
C ASN A 560 24.30 5.56 11.93
N ASN A 561 24.55 6.19 10.79
CA ASN A 561 25.69 7.08 10.56
C ASN A 561 25.42 8.54 10.97
N GLY A 562 24.22 8.87 11.46
CA GLY A 562 23.76 10.22 11.81
C GLY A 562 23.34 11.09 10.62
N GLU A 563 23.35 10.53 9.40
CA GLU A 563 22.89 11.24 8.20
C GLU A 563 21.37 11.07 8.01
N PRO A 564 20.72 12.02 7.31
CA PRO A 564 19.32 11.86 6.91
C PRO A 564 19.06 10.59 6.08
N GLU A 565 17.85 10.06 6.20
CA GLU A 565 17.33 8.98 5.34
C GLU A 565 17.44 9.35 3.84
N THR A 566 18.02 8.44 3.04
CA THR A 566 18.48 8.73 1.68
C THR A 566 17.32 8.96 0.70
N VAL A 567 16.30 8.10 0.73
CA VAL A 567 15.16 8.13 -0.20
C VAL A 567 14.37 9.42 -0.02
N SER A 568 13.98 9.73 1.21
CA SER A 568 13.19 10.90 1.54
C SER A 568 13.94 12.21 1.33
N ALA A 569 15.25 12.24 1.59
CA ALA A 569 16.08 13.42 1.32
C ALA A 569 16.14 13.73 -0.18
N ASN A 570 16.40 12.72 -1.02
CA ASN A 570 16.43 12.89 -2.47
C ASN A 570 15.04 13.17 -3.05
N LEU A 571 13.99 12.58 -2.49
CA LEU A 571 12.61 12.84 -2.92
C LEU A 571 12.17 14.27 -2.58
N ALA A 572 12.62 14.80 -1.44
CA ALA A 572 12.39 16.20 -1.06
C ALA A 572 13.13 17.15 -2.00
N GLU A 573 14.42 16.91 -2.27
CA GLU A 573 15.22 17.69 -3.21
C GLU A 573 14.57 17.71 -4.61
N PHE A 574 14.17 16.55 -5.12
CA PHE A 574 13.47 16.44 -6.41
C PHE A 574 12.20 17.30 -6.45
N ALA A 575 11.42 17.31 -5.36
CA ALA A 575 10.21 18.12 -5.24
C ALA A 575 10.48 19.62 -5.12
N VAL A 576 11.60 20.03 -4.51
CA VAL A 576 12.01 21.44 -4.46
C VAL A 576 12.43 21.94 -5.85
N GLU A 577 13.10 21.10 -6.64
CA GLU A 577 13.70 21.49 -7.91
C GLU A 577 12.73 21.53 -9.12
N ASN A 578 11.73 20.65 -9.13
CA ASN A 578 10.81 20.43 -10.27
C ASN A 578 9.40 20.67 -9.84
#